data_AF-A0A1M6WEW7-F1
#
_entry.id   AF-A0A1M6WEW7-F1
#
_cell.length_a   1.000
_cell.length_b   1.000
_cell.length_c   1.000
_cell.angle_alpha   90.00
_cell.angle_beta   90.00
_cell.angle_gamma   90.00
#
_symmetry.space_group_name_H-M   'P 1'
#
loop_
_entity.id
_entity.type
_entity.pdbx_description
1 polymer ?
#
loop_
_entity_poly.entity_id
_entity_poly.type
_entity_poly.pdbx_seq_one_letter_code
_entity_poly.pdbx_strand_id
1 'polypeptide(L)'
;MFNHIRMVVLATNAAGSPDLFLTSVEATSTQYQHGRHYDMALLRARDEGYSTPMIAFDQHDAAARMLRRAAAFIDGDAAGA
;
A
#
# COMPACT_ATOMS: atom_id res chain seq x y z
N MET A 1 10.01 -20.86 4.26
CA MET A 1 10.14 -20.08 3.01
C MET A 1 9.54 -18.71 3.25
N PHE A 2 10.16 -17.66 2.71
CA PHE A 2 9.66 -16.29 2.80
C PHE A 2 8.93 -15.92 1.51
N ASN A 3 7.86 -15.15 1.65
CA ASN A 3 7.07 -14.60 0.58
C ASN A 3 7.43 -13.12 0.42
N HIS A 4 7.74 -12.74 -0.82
CA HIS A 4 7.96 -11.35 -1.20
C HIS A 4 6.60 -10.70 -1.54
N ILE A 5 6.14 -9.77 -0.70
CA ILE A 5 4.82 -9.16 -0.81
C ILE A 5 4.98 -7.67 -1.12
N ARG A 6 4.35 -7.20 -2.20
CA ARG A 6 4.28 -5.77 -2.51
C ARG A 6 3.18 -5.11 -1.69
N MET A 7 3.55 -4.02 -1.04
CA MET A 7 2.73 -3.25 -0.12
C MET A 7 2.61 -1.82 -0.62
N VAL A 8 1.44 -1.25 -0.37
CA VAL A 8 1.18 0.18 -0.55
C VAL A 8 0.61 0.72 0.75
N VAL A 9 1.07 1.90 1.15
CA VAL A 9 0.54 2.62 2.31
C VAL A 9 0.01 3.95 1.84
N LEU A 10 -1.30 4.17 1.98
CA LEU A 10 -1.89 5.50 1.86
C LEU A 10 -1.54 6.29 3.12
N ALA A 11 -0.81 7.40 2.93
CA ALA A 11 -0.36 8.24 4.03
C ALA A 11 -0.23 9.72 3.68
N THR A 12 0.11 10.53 4.69
CA THR A 12 0.47 11.94 4.52
C THR A 12 1.98 12.07 4.53
N ASN A 13 2.55 12.64 3.48
CA ASN A 13 3.99 12.88 3.37
C ASN A 13 4.45 14.08 4.21
N ALA A 14 5.76 14.34 4.24
CA ALA A 14 6.35 15.44 5.01
C ALA A 14 5.84 16.84 4.63
N ALA A 15 5.29 17.00 3.41
CA ALA A 15 4.67 18.26 2.96
C ALA A 15 3.19 18.40 3.38
N GLY A 16 2.64 17.44 4.14
CA GLY A 16 1.25 17.45 4.57
C GLY A 16 0.25 17.04 3.48
N SER A 17 0.72 16.50 2.35
CA SER A 17 -0.13 16.09 1.24
C SER A 17 -0.39 14.58 1.23
N PRO A 18 -1.57 14.12 0.75
CA PRO A 18 -1.83 12.70 0.53
C PRO A 18 -0.84 12.11 -0.46
N ASP A 19 -0.33 10.93 -0.15
CA ASP A 19 0.68 10.25 -0.93
C ASP A 19 0.59 8.72 -0.75
N LEU A 20 1.19 7.97 -1.66
CA LEU A 20 1.26 6.51 -1.63
C LEU A 20 2.71 6.07 -1.44
N PHE A 21 3.03 5.55 -0.26
CA PHE A 21 4.32 4.93 -0.01
C PHE A 21 4.33 3.48 -0.54
N LEU A 22 5.25 3.17 -1.45
CA LEU A 22 5.38 1.85 -2.07
C LEU A 22 6.58 1.11 -1.47
N THR A 23 6.37 -0.09 -0.96
CA THR A 23 7.44 -0.94 -0.41
C THR A 23 7.18 -2.42 -0.69
N SER A 24 8.18 -3.26 -0.49
CA SER A 24 8.00 -4.71 -0.42
C SER A 24 8.43 -5.25 0.95
N VAL A 25 7.77 -6.30 1.44
CA VAL A 25 8.10 -6.93 2.71
C VAL A 25 8.32 -8.42 2.52
N GLU A 26 9.26 -8.97 3.27
CA GLU A 26 9.52 -10.41 3.36
C GLU A 26 8.78 -10.96 4.57
N ALA A 27 7.87 -11.91 4.37
CA ALA A 27 7.13 -12.54 5.45
C ALA A 27 7.03 -14.06 5.24
N THR A 28 7.15 -14.85 6.29
CA THR A 28 6.79 -16.28 6.21
C THR A 28 5.28 -16.44 5.95
N SER A 29 4.85 -17.61 5.47
CA SER A 29 3.43 -17.89 5.27
C SER A 29 2.59 -17.67 6.54
N THR A 30 3.12 -18.05 7.71
CA THR A 30 2.46 -17.81 9.01
C THR A 30 2.39 -16.31 9.33
N GLN A 31 3.46 -15.56 9.10
CA GLN A 31 3.47 -14.11 9.30
C GLN A 31 2.46 -13.40 8.39
N TYR A 32 2.38 -13.83 7.13
CA TYR A 32 1.41 -13.32 6.17
C TYR A 32 -0.04 -13.60 6.61
N GLN A 33 -0.34 -14.83 7.01
CA GLN A 33 -1.68 -15.20 7.51
C GLN A 33 -2.08 -14.43 8.77
N HIS A 34 -1.10 -14.05 9.60
CA HIS A 34 -1.32 -13.22 10.78
C HIS A 34 -1.31 -11.70 10.49
N GLY A 35 -1.19 -11.27 9.23
CA GLY A 35 -1.24 -9.85 8.86
C GLY A 35 0.02 -9.05 9.18
N ARG A 36 1.15 -9.70 9.52
CA ARG A 36 2.38 -9.01 9.95
C ARG A 36 2.99 -8.13 8.86
N HIS A 37 2.71 -8.42 7.59
CA HIS A 37 3.15 -7.62 6.45
C HIS A 37 2.58 -6.20 6.47
N TYR A 38 1.36 -6.01 7.00
CA TYR A 38 0.78 -4.68 7.18
C TYR A 38 1.57 -3.87 8.21
N ASP A 39 1.82 -4.44 9.40
CA ASP A 39 2.59 -3.76 10.45
C ASP A 39 4.00 -3.37 9.96
N MET A 40 4.64 -4.27 9.22
CA MET A 40 5.97 -4.02 8.64
C MET A 40 5.95 -2.88 7.61
N ALA A 41 4.92 -2.81 6.76
CA ALA A 41 4.77 -1.71 5.81
C ALA A 41 4.50 -0.37 6.50
N LEU A 42 3.65 -0.37 7.54
CA LEU A 42 3.33 0.82 8.31
C LEU A 42 4.55 1.37 9.07
N LEU A 43 5.37 0.48 9.65
CA LEU A 43 6.61 0.87 10.32
C LEU A 43 7.57 1.56 9.34
N ARG A 44 7.82 0.94 8.18
CA ARG A 44 8.71 1.51 7.15
C ARG A 44 8.23 2.87 6.66
N ALA A 45 6.92 3.02 6.42
CA ALA A 45 6.36 4.32 6.04
C ALA A 45 6.64 5.40 7.11
N ARG A 46 6.48 5.07 8.40
CA ARG A 46 6.80 5.99 9.50
C ARG A 46 8.29 6.35 9.56
N ASP A 47 9.16 5.37 9.34
CA ASP A 47 10.61 5.58 9.35
C ASP A 47 11.06 6.53 8.21
N GLU A 48 10.31 6.53 7.10
CA GLU A 48 10.48 7.46 5.96
C GLU A 48 9.77 8.82 6.17
N GLY A 49 9.18 9.06 7.35
CA GLY A 49 8.56 10.34 7.71
C GLY A 49 7.10 10.49 7.29
N TYR A 50 6.44 9.41 6.87
CA TYR A 50 5.00 9.43 6.60
C TYR A 50 4.18 9.40 7.89
N SER A 51 3.01 10.04 7.84
CA SER A 51 2.11 10.22 8.98
C SER A 51 0.65 9.93 8.61
N THR A 52 -0.24 9.99 9.60
CA THR A 52 -1.66 9.63 9.46
C THR A 52 -2.39 10.45 8.40
N PRO A 53 -3.32 9.85 7.62
CA PRO A 53 -3.82 8.46 7.70
C PRO A 53 -2.75 7.42 7.39
N MET A 54 -2.87 6.18 7.88
CA MET A 54 -1.83 5.15 7.70
C MET A 54 -2.52 3.82 7.37
N ILE A 55 -2.87 3.64 6.10
CA ILE A 55 -3.65 2.49 5.64
C ILE A 55 -2.79 1.66 4.69
N ALA A 56 -2.31 0.52 5.19
CA ALA A 56 -1.56 -0.44 4.39
C ALA A 56 -2.48 -1.45 3.71
N PHE A 57 -2.15 -1.82 2.49
CA PHE A 57 -2.77 -2.94 1.77
C PHE A 57 -1.74 -3.59 0.84
N ASP A 58 -1.93 -4.87 0.55
CA ASP A 58 -1.06 -5.61 -0.34
C ASP A 58 -1.62 -5.68 -1.78
N GLN A 59 -0.84 -6.26 -2.68
CA GLN A 59 -1.18 -6.43 -4.09
C GLN A 59 -2.45 -7.27 -4.38
N HIS A 60 -2.92 -8.07 -3.42
CA HIS A 60 -4.09 -8.93 -3.53
C HIS A 60 -5.35 -8.33 -2.90
N ASP A 61 -5.20 -7.33 -2.03
CA ASP A 61 -6.30 -6.62 -1.40
C ASP A 61 -7.22 -5.89 -2.41
N ALA A 62 -8.48 -5.67 -1.99
CA ALA A 62 -9.45 -4.94 -2.80
C ALA A 62 -8.99 -3.52 -3.15
N ALA A 63 -8.27 -2.86 -2.22
CA ALA A 63 -7.71 -1.53 -2.42
C ALA A 63 -6.72 -1.47 -3.60
N ALA A 64 -5.87 -2.48 -3.79
CA ALA A 64 -4.94 -2.53 -4.93
C ALA A 64 -5.67 -2.66 -6.28
N ARG A 65 -6.85 -3.27 -6.32
CA ARG A 65 -7.71 -3.29 -7.52
C ARG A 65 -8.37 -1.93 -7.73
N MET A 66 -8.83 -1.28 -6.67
CA MET A 66 -9.43 0.06 -6.75
C MET A 66 -8.44 1.12 -7.20
N LEU A 67 -7.20 1.10 -6.73
CA LEU A 67 -6.15 2.04 -7.16
C LEU A 67 -5.91 1.98 -8.67
N ARG A 68 -5.84 0.77 -9.24
CA ARG A 68 -5.70 0.62 -10.70
C ARG A 68 -6.87 1.23 -11.48
N ARG A 69 -8.10 1.08 -10.96
CA ARG A 69 -9.29 1.71 -11.55
C ARG A 69 -9.26 3.23 -11.42
N ALA A 70 -8.84 3.75 -10.28
CA ALA A 70 -8.71 5.19 -10.06
C ALA A 70 -7.65 5.80 -10.99
N ALA A 71 -6.50 5.15 -11.16
CA ALA A 71 -5.46 5.56 -12.10
C ALA A 71 -6.02 5.65 -13.53
N ALA A 72 -6.68 4.59 -14.02
CA ALA A 72 -7.29 4.58 -15.34
C ALA A 72 -8.36 5.69 -15.53
N PHE A 73 -9.14 5.98 -14.47
CA PHE A 73 -10.10 7.08 -14.50
C PHE A 73 -9.43 8.46 -14.57
N ILE A 74 -8.37 8.68 -13.80
CA ILE A 74 -7.60 9.94 -13.78
C ILE A 74 -6.89 10.18 -15.11
N ASP A 75 -6.34 9.13 -15.71
CA ASP A 75 -5.62 9.20 -17.00
C ASP A 75 -6.56 9.46 -18.19
N GLY A 76 -7.89 9.50 -17.97
CA GLY A 76 -8.88 9.73 -19.02
C GLY A 76 -9.22 8.47 -19.84
N ASP A 77 -8.67 7.31 -19.47
CA ASP A 77 -8.96 6.00 -20.09
C ASP A 77 -10.30 5.41 -19.62
N ALA A 78 -11.01 6.09 -18.71
CA ALA A 78 -12.42 5.82 -18.44
C ALA A 78 -13.33 6.43 -19.54
N ALA A 79 -13.08 6.06 -20.80
CA ALA A 79 -14.06 6.21 -21.86
C ALA A 79 -15.04 5.03 -21.81
N GLY A 80 -16.21 5.25 -21.21
CA GLY A 80 -17.42 4.45 -21.46
C GLY A 80 -17.65 3.26 -20.54
N ALA A 81 -18.44 3.48 -19.50
CA ALA A 81 -19.38 2.49 -18.96
C ALA A 81 -20.78 3.08 -19.03
#